data_AF-A0A2V8LNN9-F1
#
_entry.id   AF-A0A2V8LNN9-F1
#
_cell.length_a   1.000
_cell.length_b   1.000
_cell.length_c   1.000
_cell.angle_alpha   90.00
_cell.angle_beta   90.00
_cell.angle_gamma   90.00
#
_symmetry.space_group_name_H-M   'P 1'
#
loop_
_entity.id
_entity.type
_entity.pdbx_description
1 polymer ?
#
loop_
_entity_poly.entity_id
_entity_poly.type
_entity_poly.pdbx_seq_one_letter_code
_entity_poly.pdbx_strand_id
1 'polypeptide(L)'
;MAMAEIKLPVYFWRKQRFGVEEAEARLQEARQNYQATRQDLVFAAKDKYFTAMTSEKLLALFQSGIIPQSSTALESALSGYEVGNVDFLTLLNNAVTLLNFEMQYYQEVTKHEQALAELEPLVGVELTSTRQ
;
A
#
# COMPACT_ATOMS: atom_id res chain seq x y z
N MET A 1 -8.26 67.89 -26.94
CA MET A 1 -7.28 66.98 -27.56
C MET A 1 -6.81 66.03 -26.48
N ALA A 2 -7.14 64.73 -26.58
CA ALA A 2 -6.70 63.75 -25.60
C ALA A 2 -5.27 63.30 -25.94
N MET A 3 -4.33 63.45 -25.01
CA MET A 3 -3.01 62.84 -25.12
C MET A 3 -3.09 61.42 -24.55
N ALA A 4 -2.73 60.43 -25.36
CA ALA A 4 -2.54 59.06 -24.89
C ALA A 4 -1.05 58.88 -24.58
N GLU A 5 -0.74 58.57 -23.32
CA GLU A 5 0.63 58.27 -22.88
C GLU A 5 0.92 56.78 -23.09
N ILE A 6 1.83 56.45 -24.01
CA ILE A 6 2.26 55.07 -24.28
C ILE A 6 3.63 54.86 -23.63
N LYS A 7 3.68 54.05 -22.57
CA LYS A 7 4.94 53.63 -21.93
C LYS A 7 5.61 52.53 -22.77
N LEU A 8 6.62 52.90 -23.55
CA LEU A 8 7.42 51.96 -24.34
C LEU A 8 8.81 51.73 -23.69
N PRO A 9 9.15 50.51 -23.23
CA PRO A 9 10.43 50.24 -22.60
C PRO A 9 11.55 50.11 -23.65
N VAL A 10 12.36 51.15 -23.81
CA VAL A 10 13.43 51.25 -24.82
C VAL A 10 14.62 50.32 -24.58
N TYR A 11 14.76 49.74 -23.38
CA TYR A 11 15.82 48.80 -22.98
C TYR A 11 15.27 47.42 -22.57
N PHE A 12 14.21 46.95 -23.24
CA PHE A 12 13.56 45.68 -22.94
C PHE A 12 14.53 44.48 -22.96
N TRP A 13 15.60 44.57 -23.76
CA TRP A 13 16.64 43.56 -23.86
C TRP A 13 17.51 43.40 -22.60
N ARG A 14 17.39 44.26 -21.57
CA ARG A 14 18.16 44.13 -20.32
C ARG A 14 17.36 43.51 -19.17
N LYS A 15 16.20 44.05 -18.81
CA LYS A 15 15.46 43.59 -17.60
C LYS A 15 14.33 42.62 -17.91
N GLN A 16 13.62 42.83 -19.02
CA GLN A 16 12.46 42.03 -19.39
C GLN A 16 12.87 40.62 -19.85
N ARG A 17 14.06 40.47 -20.45
CA ARG A 17 14.61 39.14 -20.80
C ARG A 17 14.81 38.23 -19.58
N PHE A 18 15.35 38.75 -18.47
CA PHE A 18 15.49 37.96 -17.24
C PHE A 18 14.13 37.57 -16.64
N GLY A 19 13.11 38.43 -16.75
CA GLY A 19 11.75 38.09 -16.30
C GLY A 19 11.08 37.01 -17.15
N VAL A 20 11.36 36.98 -18.47
CA VAL A 20 10.91 35.90 -19.35
C VAL A 20 11.64 34.60 -19.03
N GLU A 21 12.97 34.65 -18.86
CA GLU A 21 13.77 33.48 -18.48
C GLU A 21 13.33 32.89 -17.12
N GLU A 22 13.05 33.74 -16.13
CA GLU A 22 12.48 33.32 -14.84
C GLU A 22 11.08 32.70 -15.01
N ALA A 23 10.24 33.27 -15.87
CA ALA A 23 8.91 32.72 -16.15
C ALA A 23 8.98 31.37 -16.88
N GLU A 24 9.93 31.20 -17.80
CA GLU A 24 10.20 29.93 -18.49
C GLU A 24 10.72 28.88 -17.51
N ALA A 25 11.66 29.24 -16.63
CA ALA A 25 12.17 28.37 -15.58
C ALA A 25 11.05 27.92 -14.62
N ARG A 26 10.18 28.84 -14.18
CA ARG A 26 8.99 28.51 -13.35
C ARG A 26 8.01 27.59 -14.06
N LEU A 27 7.79 27.78 -15.35
CA LEU A 27 6.94 26.88 -16.14
C LEU A 27 7.55 25.48 -16.25
N GLN A 28 8.86 25.40 -16.46
CA GLN A 28 9.57 24.13 -16.50
C GLN A 28 9.52 23.42 -15.15
N GLU A 29 9.76 24.13 -14.05
CA GLU A 29 9.62 23.63 -12.69
C GLU A 29 8.22 23.08 -12.43
N ALA A 30 7.16 23.86 -12.72
CA ALA A 30 5.78 23.42 -12.56
C ALA A 30 5.46 22.15 -13.36
N ARG A 31 5.99 22.01 -14.58
CA ARG A 31 5.84 20.80 -15.39
C ARG A 31 6.56 19.60 -14.78
N GLN A 32 7.77 19.79 -14.27
CA GLN A 32 8.53 18.71 -13.62
C GLN A 32 7.86 18.28 -12.32
N ASN A 33 7.39 19.23 -11.51
CA ASN A 33 6.65 18.94 -10.28
C ASN A 33 5.36 18.15 -10.58
N TYR A 34 4.61 18.55 -11.61
CA TYR A 34 3.43 17.79 -12.05
C TYR A 34 3.78 16.34 -12.45
N GLN A 35 4.86 16.15 -13.23
CA GLN A 35 5.29 14.82 -13.64
C GLN A 35 5.75 13.96 -12.45
N ALA A 36 6.50 14.56 -11.51
CA ALA A 36 6.95 13.90 -10.30
C ALA A 36 5.76 13.46 -9.44
N THR A 37 4.83 14.36 -9.12
CA THR A 37 3.62 14.04 -8.35
C THR A 37 2.79 12.96 -9.03
N ARG A 38 2.63 13.01 -10.36
CA ARG A 38 1.91 11.97 -11.10
C ARG A 38 2.61 10.60 -10.97
N GLN A 39 3.93 10.57 -11.05
CA GLN A 39 4.70 9.34 -10.92
C GLN A 39 4.61 8.76 -9.50
N ASP A 40 4.68 9.61 -8.49
CA ASP A 40 4.57 9.23 -7.08
C ASP A 40 3.19 8.62 -6.78
N LEU A 41 2.12 9.23 -7.29
CA LEU A 41 0.76 8.70 -7.13
C LEU A 41 0.58 7.33 -7.82
N VAL A 42 1.10 7.18 -9.05
CA VAL A 42 1.02 5.90 -9.77
C VAL A 42 1.83 4.82 -9.05
N PHE A 43 2.99 5.17 -8.50
CA PHE A 43 3.82 4.26 -7.72
C PHE A 43 3.10 3.84 -6.44
N ALA A 44 2.59 4.79 -5.65
CA ALA A 44 1.84 4.52 -4.43
C ALA A 44 0.63 3.62 -4.70
N ALA A 45 -0.15 3.90 -5.74
CA ALA A 45 -1.33 3.09 -6.08
C ALA A 45 -0.92 1.64 -6.44
N LYS A 46 0.15 1.46 -7.21
CA LYS A 46 0.66 0.13 -7.55
C LYS A 46 1.16 -0.62 -6.32
N ASP A 47 1.89 0.05 -5.44
CA ASP A 47 2.42 -0.54 -4.21
C ASP A 47 1.30 -1.08 -3.31
N LYS A 48 0.26 -0.27 -3.07
CA LYS A 48 -0.91 -0.69 -2.28
C LYS A 48 -1.71 -1.80 -2.96
N TYR A 49 -1.91 -1.71 -4.27
CA TYR A 49 -2.55 -2.77 -5.04
C TYR A 49 -1.80 -4.12 -4.93
N PHE A 50 -0.46 -4.12 -5.09
CA PHE A 50 0.32 -5.34 -4.96
C PHE A 50 0.34 -5.87 -3.52
N THR A 51 0.32 -4.99 -2.53
CA THR A 51 0.19 -5.38 -1.12
C THR A 51 -1.14 -6.06 -0.84
N ALA A 52 -2.26 -5.51 -1.32
CA ALA A 52 -3.59 -6.10 -1.20
C ALA A 52 -3.67 -7.46 -1.94
N MET A 53 -3.16 -7.55 -3.17
CA MET A 53 -3.15 -8.79 -3.95
C MET A 53 -2.31 -9.89 -3.29
N THR A 54 -1.16 -9.53 -2.71
CA THR A 54 -0.26 -10.51 -2.08
C THR A 54 -0.83 -11.02 -0.77
N SER A 55 -1.38 -10.12 0.06
CA SER A 55 -2.06 -10.50 1.30
C SER A 55 -3.28 -11.39 1.03
N GLU A 56 -4.08 -11.11 0.00
CA GLU A 56 -5.20 -11.97 -0.41
C GLU A 56 -4.75 -13.40 -0.72
N LYS A 57 -3.65 -13.57 -1.47
CA LYS A 57 -3.07 -14.89 -1.75
C LYS A 57 -2.59 -15.61 -0.49
N LEU A 58 -1.98 -14.88 0.45
CA LEU A 58 -1.53 -15.45 1.71
C LEU A 58 -2.72 -15.87 2.57
N LEU A 59 -3.78 -15.06 2.64
CA LEU A 59 -5.03 -15.39 3.33
C LEU A 59 -5.63 -16.69 2.80
N ALA A 60 -5.69 -16.85 1.47
CA ALA A 60 -6.15 -18.09 0.85
C ALA A 60 -5.30 -19.29 1.27
N LEU A 61 -3.97 -19.16 1.28
CA LEU A 61 -3.06 -20.24 1.69
C LEU A 61 -3.22 -20.63 3.17
N PHE A 62 -3.40 -19.64 4.05
CA PHE A 62 -3.66 -19.89 5.47
C PHE A 62 -4.97 -20.65 5.68
N GLN A 63 -6.05 -20.18 5.04
CA GLN A 63 -7.38 -20.79 5.15
C GLN A 63 -7.44 -22.18 4.54
N SER A 64 -6.87 -22.37 3.35
CA SER A 64 -7.03 -23.61 2.59
C SER A 64 -6.02 -24.69 2.97
N GLY A 65 -4.92 -24.33 3.63
CA GLY A 65 -3.77 -25.22 3.78
C GLY A 65 -3.17 -25.18 5.18
N ILE A 66 -2.57 -24.05 5.56
CA ILE A 66 -1.68 -23.99 6.74
C ILE A 66 -2.46 -24.25 8.03
N ILE A 67 -3.58 -23.57 8.25
CA ILE A 67 -4.38 -23.72 9.47
C ILE A 67 -5.02 -25.12 9.55
N PRO A 68 -5.65 -25.66 8.49
CA PRO A 68 -6.14 -27.04 8.52
C PRO A 68 -5.04 -28.07 8.84
N GLN A 69 -3.87 -27.94 8.22
CA GLN A 69 -2.76 -28.88 8.43
C GLN A 69 -2.21 -28.82 9.86
N SER A 70 -2.03 -27.62 10.43
CA SER A 70 -1.57 -27.47 11.81
C SER A 70 -2.62 -27.94 12.82
N SER A 71 -3.91 -27.78 12.52
CA SER A 71 -5.01 -28.33 13.32
C SER A 71 -4.96 -29.86 13.36
N THR A 72 -4.77 -30.53 12.21
CA THR A 72 -4.62 -31.99 12.15
C THR A 72 -3.35 -32.47 12.87
N ALA A 73 -2.26 -31.71 12.79
CA ALA A 73 -1.04 -32.02 13.52
C ALA A 73 -1.24 -31.96 15.04
N LEU A 74 -1.96 -30.94 15.53
CA LEU A 74 -2.34 -30.83 16.94
C LEU A 74 -3.24 -32.00 17.38
N GLU A 75 -4.26 -32.36 16.60
CA GLU A 75 -5.15 -33.49 16.89
C GLU A 75 -4.39 -34.82 16.96
N SER A 76 -3.42 -35.02 16.06
CA SER A 76 -2.55 -36.19 16.05
C SER A 76 -1.64 -36.23 17.28
N ALA A 77 -1.06 -35.09 17.67
CA ALA A 77 -0.23 -34.98 18.86
C ALA A 77 -1.04 -35.20 20.14
N LEU A 78 -2.29 -34.73 20.19
CA LEU A 78 -3.21 -34.96 21.31
C LEU A 78 -3.49 -36.45 21.47
N SER A 79 -3.88 -37.12 20.39
CA SER A 79 -4.12 -38.56 20.39
C SER A 79 -2.89 -39.35 20.81
N GLY A 80 -1.70 -38.95 20.32
CA GLY A 80 -0.42 -39.55 20.71
C GLY A 80 -0.06 -39.34 22.19
N TYR A 81 -0.38 -38.17 22.74
CA TYR A 81 -0.17 -37.86 24.15
C TYR A 81 -1.09 -38.68 25.06
N GLU A 82 -2.37 -38.81 24.71
CA GLU A 82 -3.37 -39.57 25.50
C GLU A 82 -2.97 -41.05 25.68
N VAL A 83 -2.33 -41.64 24.67
CA VAL A 83 -1.83 -43.03 24.71
C VAL A 83 -0.36 -43.15 25.16
N GLY A 84 0.30 -42.03 25.51
CA GLY A 84 1.68 -42.00 25.98
C GLY A 84 2.76 -42.19 24.91
N ASN A 85 2.41 -42.11 23.62
CA ASN A 85 3.33 -42.23 22.48
C ASN A 85 4.09 -40.93 22.18
N VAL A 86 3.57 -39.78 22.63
CA VAL A 86 4.15 -38.45 22.40
C VAL A 86 4.21 -37.70 23.74
N ASP A 87 5.27 -36.93 23.96
CA ASP A 87 5.41 -36.14 25.19
C ASP A 87 4.57 -34.84 25.18
N PHE A 88 4.34 -34.29 26.37
CA PHE A 88 3.56 -33.06 26.54
C PHE A 88 4.18 -31.86 25.79
N LEU A 89 5.51 -31.80 25.69
CA LEU A 89 6.19 -30.69 25.02
C LEU A 89 5.88 -30.67 23.52
N THR A 90 5.79 -31.84 22.89
CA THR A 90 5.41 -31.99 21.49
C THR A 90 3.95 -31.59 21.27
N LEU A 91 3.03 -31.97 22.16
CA LEU A 91 1.64 -31.51 22.12
C LEU A 91 1.56 -29.98 22.22
N LEU A 92 2.24 -29.40 23.21
CA LEU A 92 2.27 -27.96 23.43
C LEU A 92 2.84 -27.21 22.22
N ASN A 93 3.93 -27.72 21.62
CA ASN A 93 4.53 -27.11 20.44
C ASN A 93 3.57 -27.08 19.25
N ASN A 94 2.79 -28.14 19.02
CA ASN A 94 1.76 -28.15 17.97
C ASN A 94 0.65 -27.13 18.26
N ALA A 95 0.22 -27.00 19.52
CA ALA A 95 -0.79 -26.00 19.90
C ALA A 95 -0.30 -24.57 19.68
N VAL A 96 0.92 -24.26 20.11
CA VAL A 96 1.56 -22.96 19.88
C VAL A 96 1.75 -22.68 18.39
N THR A 97 2.09 -23.71 17.61
CA THR A 97 2.25 -23.60 16.15
C THR A 97 0.93 -23.24 15.47
N LEU A 98 -0.17 -23.93 15.81
CA LEU A 98 -1.50 -23.59 15.31
C LEU A 98 -1.87 -22.14 15.65
N LEU A 99 -1.73 -21.74 16.92
CA LEU A 99 -2.02 -20.38 17.37
C LEU A 99 -1.20 -19.33 16.61
N ASN A 100 0.09 -19.60 16.38
CA ASN A 100 0.95 -18.69 15.61
C ASN A 100 0.49 -18.52 14.17
N PHE A 101 0.01 -19.58 13.51
CA PHE A 101 -0.52 -19.48 12.16
C PHE A 101 -1.87 -18.75 12.11
N GLU A 102 -2.74 -18.94 13.11
CA GLU A 102 -3.97 -18.16 13.22
C GLU A 102 -3.69 -16.66 13.43
N MET A 103 -2.71 -16.32 14.28
CA MET A 103 -2.28 -14.93 14.46
C MET A 103 -1.73 -14.32 13.16
N GLN A 104 -0.89 -15.05 12.43
CA GLN A 104 -0.35 -14.59 11.14
C GLN A 104 -1.46 -14.38 10.10
N TYR A 105 -2.46 -15.25 10.08
CA TYR A 105 -3.64 -15.07 9.23
C TYR A 105 -4.33 -13.73 9.51
N TYR A 106 -4.63 -13.40 10.78
CA TYR A 106 -5.27 -12.13 11.13
C TYR A 106 -4.38 -10.89 10.88
N GLN A 107 -3.07 -11.05 10.98
CA GLN A 107 -2.13 -10.00 10.57
C GLN A 107 -2.23 -9.72 9.07
N GLU A 108 -2.31 -10.77 8.23
CA GLU A 108 -2.50 -10.62 6.80
C GLU A 108 -3.90 -10.06 6.45
N VAL A 109 -4.94 -10.36 7.24
CA VAL A 109 -6.27 -9.74 7.07
C VAL A 109 -6.14 -8.24 7.29
N THR A 110 -5.51 -7.85 8.39
CA THR A 110 -5.31 -6.44 8.73
C THR A 110 -4.52 -5.72 7.64
N LYS A 111 -3.45 -6.34 7.14
CA LYS A 111 -2.62 -5.79 6.07
C LYS A 111 -3.37 -5.65 4.75
N HIS A 112 -4.22 -6.62 4.41
CA HIS A 112 -5.08 -6.56 3.24
C HIS A 112 -6.03 -5.37 3.31
N GLU A 113 -6.78 -5.25 4.41
CA GLU A 113 -7.76 -4.19 4.60
C GLU A 113 -7.11 -2.80 4.69
N GLN A 114 -5.96 -2.69 5.35
CA GLN A 114 -5.16 -1.45 5.36
C GLN A 114 -4.70 -1.05 3.94
N ALA A 115 -4.21 -2.02 3.15
CA ALA A 115 -3.78 -1.74 1.79
C ALA A 115 -4.94 -1.29 0.89
N LEU A 116 -6.14 -1.84 1.08
CA LEU A 116 -7.35 -1.37 0.39
C LEU A 116 -7.71 0.05 0.81
N ALA A 117 -7.78 0.33 2.12
CA ALA A 117 -8.09 1.66 2.64
C ALA A 117 -7.09 2.75 2.18
N GLU A 118 -5.79 2.40 2.10
CA GLU A 118 -4.76 3.31 1.58
C GLU A 118 -4.84 3.49 0.06
N LEU A 119 -5.41 2.52 -0.67
CA LEU A 119 -5.59 2.60 -2.12
C LEU A 119 -6.79 3.48 -2.51
N GLU A 120 -7.87 3.49 -1.71
CA GLU A 120 -9.09 4.27 -1.97
C GLU A 120 -8.84 5.75 -2.34
N PRO A 121 -8.10 6.56 -1.55
CA PRO A 121 -7.85 7.96 -1.90
C PRO A 121 -6.97 8.14 -3.14
N LEU A 122 -6.17 7.12 -3.50
CA LEU A 122 -5.28 7.16 -4.66
C LEU A 122 -6.04 6.88 -5.97
N VAL A 123 -7.09 6.05 -5.92
CA VAL A 123 -7.91 5.70 -7.08
C VAL A 123 -9.24 6.48 -7.14
N GLY A 124 -9.65 7.10 -6.05
CA GLY A 124 -10.89 7.87 -5.94
C GLY A 124 -12.15 7.01 -5.95
N VAL A 125 -12.03 5.74 -5.55
CA VAL A 125 -13.12 4.76 -5.49
C VAL A 125 -13.11 4.10 -4.12
N GLU A 126 -14.28 3.83 -3.58
CA GLU A 126 -14.44 3.11 -2.32
C GLU A 126 -14.25 1.61 -2.55
N LEU A 127 -13.36 0.98 -1.78
CA LEU A 127 -12.97 -0.42 -1.89
C LEU A 127 -13.35 -1.22 -0.64
N THR A 128 -13.56 -0.56 0.49
CA THR A 128 -13.81 -1.16 1.81
C THR A 128 -15.28 -1.17 2.23
N SER A 129 -16.17 -0.37 1.61
CA SER A 129 -17.58 -0.24 2.05
C SER A 129 -18.50 -1.37 1.61
N THR A 130 -18.08 -2.24 0.69
CA THR A 130 -18.96 -3.28 0.10
C THR A 130 -19.13 -4.52 0.98
N ARG A 131 -18.76 -4.47 2.28
CA ARG A 131 -19.03 -5.53 3.25
C ARG A 131 -19.80 -4.99 4.45
N GLN A 132 -21.10 -4.77 4.26
CA GLN A 132 -22.11 -4.87 5.33
C GLN A 132 -23.10 -5.99 4.98
#